data_AF-A0A382H144-F1
#
_entry.id   AF-A0A382H144-F1
#
_cell.length_a   1.000
_cell.length_b   1.000
_cell.length_c   1.000
_cell.angle_alpha   90.00
_cell.angle_beta   90.00
_cell.angle_gamma   90.00
#
_symmetry.space_group_name_H-M   'P 1'
#
loop_
_entity.id
_entity.type
_entity.pdbx_description
1 polymer ?
#
loop_
_entity_poly.entity_id
_entity_poly.type
_entity_poly.pdbx_seq_one_letter_code
_entity_poly.pdbx_strand_id
1 'polypeptide(L)'
;MVVATGTSSRHVLALAERLRAAGARHGLKPSGVEGESDGEWVLLDFGDLIVHLMLSATREFYDLEGLWNERLGVQLTQARERQGEG
;
A
#
# COMPACT_ATOMS: atom_id res chain seq x y z
N MET A 1 1.79 -4.78 3.81
CA MET A 1 1.53 -3.50 3.10
C MET A 1 0.30 -3.67 2.23
N VAL A 2 -0.51 -2.62 2.11
CA VAL A 2 -1.65 -2.54 1.16
C VAL A 2 -1.48 -1.29 0.31
N VAL A 3 -1.74 -1.38 -0.99
CA VAL A 3 -1.80 -0.23 -1.90
C VAL A 3 -3.21 -0.16 -2.51
N ALA A 4 -3.85 0.99 -2.44
CA ALA A 4 -5.15 1.23 -3.05
C ALA A 4 -5.17 2.54 -3.82
N THR A 5 -5.98 2.57 -4.88
CA THR A 5 -6.03 3.69 -5.83
C THR A 5 -7.27 4.53 -5.59
N GLY A 6 -7.09 5.85 -5.48
CA GLY A 6 -8.15 6.84 -5.55
C GLY A 6 -8.26 7.46 -6.95
N THR A 7 -9.43 7.97 -7.28
CA THR A 7 -9.73 8.56 -8.61
C THR A 7 -9.51 10.08 -8.68
N SER A 8 -9.27 10.72 -7.53
CA SER A 8 -8.97 12.14 -7.38
C SER A 8 -8.40 12.39 -5.99
N SER A 9 -7.73 13.52 -5.75
CA SER A 9 -7.20 13.87 -4.43
C SER A 9 -8.28 13.86 -3.36
N ARG A 10 -9.48 14.38 -3.68
CA ARG A 10 -10.64 14.33 -2.76
C ARG A 10 -11.04 12.90 -2.42
N HIS A 11 -11.00 11.98 -3.38
CA HIS A 11 -11.32 10.58 -3.13
C HIS A 11 -10.24 9.91 -2.25
N VAL A 12 -8.96 10.18 -2.50
CA VAL A 12 -7.86 9.68 -1.65
C VAL A 12 -8.02 10.16 -0.20
N LEU A 13 -8.25 11.45 0.01
CA LEU A 13 -8.49 12.01 1.35
C LEU A 13 -9.73 11.41 2.02
N ALA A 14 -10.81 11.21 1.27
CA ALA A 14 -12.02 10.56 1.78
C ALA A 14 -11.76 9.09 2.16
N LEU A 15 -10.93 8.36 1.41
CA LEU A 15 -10.53 6.99 1.75
C LEU A 15 -9.70 6.98 3.04
N ALA A 16 -8.75 7.90 3.20
CA ALA A 16 -7.94 8.01 4.41
C ALA A 16 -8.80 8.25 5.65
N GLU A 17 -9.75 9.20 5.56
CA GLU A 17 -10.66 9.49 6.66
C GLU A 17 -11.57 8.30 6.99
N ARG A 18 -12.14 7.65 5.96
CA ARG A 18 -12.97 6.46 6.17
C ARG A 18 -12.19 5.31 6.80
N LEU A 19 -10.92 5.13 6.44
CA LEU A 19 -10.06 4.12 7.02
C LEU A 19 -9.75 4.41 8.49
N ARG A 20 -9.44 5.68 8.84
CA ARG A 20 -9.28 6.10 10.24
C ARG A 20 -10.54 5.86 11.06
N ALA A 21 -11.69 6.29 10.55
CA ALA A 21 -12.97 6.11 11.24
C ALA A 21 -13.32 4.62 11.41
N ALA A 22 -13.01 3.78 10.41
CA ALA A 22 -13.20 2.34 10.51
C ALA A 22 -12.26 1.71 11.54
N GLY A 23 -10.95 2.03 11.49
CA GLY A 23 -9.96 1.54 12.44
C GLY A 23 -10.31 1.91 13.88
N ALA A 24 -10.74 3.14 14.12
CA ALA A 24 -11.11 3.63 15.44
C ALA A 24 -12.22 2.79 16.09
N ARG A 25 -13.19 2.28 15.30
CA ARG A 25 -14.24 1.37 15.81
C ARG A 25 -13.71 0.03 16.30
N HIS A 26 -12.50 -0.35 15.88
CA HIS A 26 -11.80 -1.58 16.28
C HIS A 26 -10.64 -1.31 17.25
N GLY A 27 -10.51 -0.08 17.78
CA GLY A 27 -9.38 0.29 18.64
C GLY A 27 -8.05 0.47 17.91
N LEU A 28 -8.07 0.48 16.57
CA LEU A 28 -6.88 0.67 15.74
C LEU A 28 -6.78 2.14 15.34
N LYS A 29 -5.69 2.80 15.72
CA LYS A 29 -5.37 4.16 15.28
C LYS A 29 -4.03 4.13 14.56
N PRO A 30 -3.88 4.88 13.46
CA PRO A 30 -2.58 4.97 12.85
C PRO A 30 -1.60 5.68 13.80
N SER A 31 -0.37 5.18 13.88
CA SER A 31 0.77 5.82 14.56
C SER A 31 1.18 7.10 13.85
N GLY A 32 1.01 7.16 12.53
CA GLY A 32 1.31 8.31 11.70
C GLY A 32 0.47 8.35 10.42
N VAL A 33 0.19 9.57 9.95
CA VAL A 33 -0.44 9.82 8.65
C VAL A 33 0.33 10.92 7.94
N GLU A 34 0.71 10.67 6.69
CA GLU A 34 1.50 11.59 5.86
C GLU A 34 0.80 11.84 4.52
N GLY A 35 1.03 13.00 3.91
CA GLY A 35 0.54 13.34 2.56
C GLY A 35 -0.91 13.83 2.45
N GLU A 36 -1.57 14.16 3.57
CA GLU A 36 -2.96 14.65 3.56
C GLU A 36 -3.13 16.07 2.98
N SER A 37 -2.05 16.82 2.80
CA SER A 37 -2.09 18.18 2.28
C SER A 37 -2.53 18.27 0.81
N ASP A 38 -2.11 17.30 -0.02
CA ASP A 38 -2.39 17.29 -1.46
C ASP A 38 -3.31 16.13 -1.89
N GLY A 39 -3.33 15.03 -1.13
CA GLY A 39 -4.13 13.85 -1.44
C GLY A 39 -3.67 13.08 -2.68
N GLU A 40 -2.46 13.32 -3.17
CA GLU A 40 -1.90 12.54 -4.29
C GLU A 40 -1.40 11.17 -3.82
N TRP A 41 -0.77 11.15 -2.64
CA TRP A 41 -0.34 9.95 -1.95
C TRP A 41 -0.45 10.15 -0.44
N VAL A 42 -1.42 9.47 0.16
CA VAL A 42 -1.55 9.39 1.62
C VAL A 42 -1.01 8.06 2.13
N LEU A 43 -0.16 8.12 3.15
CA LEU A 43 0.32 6.95 3.88
C LEU A 43 -0.33 6.90 5.26
N LEU A 44 -0.89 5.74 5.63
CA LEU A 44 -1.36 5.46 6.98
C LEU A 44 -0.56 4.30 7.55
N ASP A 45 0.14 4.55 8.65
CA ASP A 45 0.91 3.55 9.38
C ASP A 45 0.12 3.06 10.60
N PHE A 46 -0.18 1.77 10.67
CA PHE A 46 -0.81 1.11 11.83
C PHE A 46 0.16 0.19 12.59
N GLY A 47 1.47 0.33 12.37
CA GLY A 47 2.51 -0.55 12.92
C GLY A 47 2.67 -1.83 12.10
N ASP A 48 1.75 -2.78 12.28
CA ASP A 48 1.80 -4.08 11.57
C ASP A 48 1.25 -4.01 10.13
N LEU A 49 0.55 -2.92 9.81
CA LEU A 49 -0.06 -2.67 8.51
C LEU A 49 0.20 -1.24 8.06
N ILE A 50 0.88 -1.10 6.93
CA ILE A 50 1.03 0.17 6.22
C ILE A 50 0.08 0.18 5.01
N VAL A 51 -0.71 1.23 4.89
CA VAL A 51 -1.65 1.45 3.78
C VAL A 51 -1.22 2.67 2.96
N HIS A 52 -1.00 2.47 1.67
CA HIS A 52 -0.71 3.51 0.69
C HIS A 52 -1.98 3.78 -0.12
N LEU A 53 -2.48 5.02 -0.07
CA LEU A 53 -3.60 5.50 -0.87
C LEU A 53 -3.06 6.48 -1.91
N MET A 54 -3.14 6.14 -3.19
CA MET A 54 -2.46 6.89 -4.26
C MET A 54 -3.42 7.22 -5.40
N LEU A 55 -3.15 8.28 -6.15
CA LEU A 55 -3.68 8.42 -7.51
C LEU A 55 -3.06 7.37 -8.44
N SER A 56 -3.77 7.02 -9.53
CA SER A 56 -3.29 6.02 -10.50
C SER A 56 -1.90 6.38 -11.04
N ALA A 57 -1.72 7.62 -11.49
CA ALA A 57 -0.45 8.10 -12.03
C ALA A 57 0.69 8.03 -11.00
N THR A 58 0.40 8.36 -9.74
CA THR A 58 1.38 8.28 -8.65
C THR A 58 1.77 6.84 -8.34
N ARG A 59 0.80 5.91 -8.30
CA ARG A 59 1.05 4.48 -8.10
C ARG A 59 1.88 3.89 -9.23
N GLU A 60 1.57 4.24 -10.48
CA GLU A 60 2.31 3.81 -11.67
C GLU A 60 3.75 4.37 -11.68
N PHE A 61 3.93 5.63 -11.30
CA PHE A 61 5.25 6.26 -11.27
C PHE A 61 6.19 5.64 -10.21
N TYR A 62 5.67 5.39 -9.01
CA TYR A 62 6.48 4.87 -7.90
C TYR A 62 6.60 3.34 -7.88
N ASP A 63 5.66 2.62 -8.50
CA ASP A 63 5.61 1.16 -8.63
C ASP A 63 6.12 0.40 -7.40
N LEU A 64 5.56 0.74 -6.23
CA LEU A 64 5.93 0.06 -4.98
C LEU A 64 5.69 -1.45 -5.10
N GLU A 65 4.63 -1.85 -5.80
CA GLU A 65 4.31 -3.26 -6.01
C GLU A 65 5.42 -4.01 -6.76
N GLY A 66 6.02 -3.41 -7.78
CA GLY A 66 7.22 -3.94 -8.43
C GLY A 66 8.39 -4.15 -7.46
N LEU A 67 8.72 -3.13 -6.67
CA LEU A 67 9.83 -3.19 -5.70
C LEU A 67 9.66 -4.32 -4.67
N TRP A 68 8.44 -4.53 -4.16
CA TRP A 68 8.18 -5.59 -3.19
C TRP A 68 7.99 -6.97 -3.84
N ASN A 69 7.55 -7.01 -5.10
CA ASN A 69 7.49 -8.25 -5.87
C ASN A 69 8.88 -8.77 -6.23
N GLU A 70 9.85 -7.93 -6.57
CA GLU A 70 11.24 -8.36 -6.78
C GLU A 70 11.82 -9.06 -5.54
N ARG A 71 11.45 -8.58 -4.35
CA ARG A 71 11.86 -9.19 -3.09
C ARG A 71 11.19 -10.55 -2.81
N LEU A 72 10.05 -10.84 -3.44
CA LEU A 72 9.40 -12.17 -3.43
C LEU A 72 9.79 -13.03 -4.66
N GLY A 73 10.28 -12.40 -5.72
CA GLY A 73 10.61 -13.00 -7.01
C GLY A 73 11.91 -13.80 -7.05
N VAL A 74 12.79 -13.67 -6.06
CA VAL A 74 13.99 -14.51 -5.96
C VAL A 74 13.67 -15.91 -5.42
N GLN A 75 12.57 -16.09 -4.69
CA GLN A 75 12.25 -17.38 -4.06
C GLN A 75 11.35 -18.29 -4.90
N LEU A 76 10.53 -17.75 -5.80
CA LEU A 76 9.63 -18.57 -6.64
C LEU A 76 10.29 -19.11 -7.90
N THR A 77 11.33 -18.44 -8.42
CA THR A 77 12.10 -18.94 -9.58
C THR A 77 13.02 -20.10 -9.17
N GLN A 78 13.74 -19.99 -8.05
CA GLN A 78 14.66 -21.04 -7.60
C GLN A 78 13.97 -22.32 -7.08
N ALA A 79 12.70 -22.23 -6.65
CA ALA A 79 11.93 -23.40 -6.21
C ALA A 79 11.49 -24.29 -7.38
N ARG A 80 11.29 -23.71 -8.58
CA ARG A 80 10.89 -24.46 -9.79
C ARG A 80 12.07 -25.11 -10.50
N GLU A 81 13.25 -24.49 -10.43
CA GLU A 81 14.46 -25.03 -11.05
C GLU A 81 15.01 -26.26 -10.31
N ARG A 82 14.78 -26.38 -8.99
CA ARG A 82 15.21 -27.55 -8.20
C ARG A 82 14.32 -28.79 -8.33
N GLN A 83 13.14 -28.67 -8.95
CA GLN A 83 12.19 -29.78 -9.12
C GLN A 83 12.10 -30.29 -10.56
N GLY A 84 12.86 -29.70 -11.49
CA GLY A 84 12.92 -30.11 -12.91
C GLY A 84 14.14 -30.95 -13.29
N GLU A 85 15.05 -31.22 -12.35
CA GLU A 85 16.22 -32.10 -12.55
C GLU A 85 16.06 -33.34 -11.66
N GLY A 86 15.22 -34.28 -12.08
CA GLY A 86 14.99 -35.57 -11.44
C GLY A 86 14.40 -36.58 -12.40
#